data_AF-M6VTM9-F1
#
_entry.id   AF-M6VTM9-F1
#
_cell.length_a   1.000
_cell.length_b   1.000
_cell.length_c   1.000
_cell.angle_alpha   90.00
_cell.angle_beta   90.00
_cell.angle_gamma   90.00
#
_symmetry.space_group_name_H-M   'P 1'
#
loop_
_entity.id
_entity.type
_entity.pdbx_description
1 polymer ?
#
loop_
_entity_poly.entity_id
_entity_poly.type
_entity_poly.pdbx_seq_one_letter_code
_entity_poly.pdbx_strand_id
1 'polypeptide(L)'
;MSFSNIYISKAEIINSKLYFEAGLLYDYFVAGGVISLLYSIFVLFVGFKRRKGLDRVRLVYIAMGICVWFGFIAIFMFLFKILGLPEYNFVAPIGCSLATATWSIGIIKINLFEISEDAILEKRNSIVAHTNILILRKVDSQFYKKALISYRKNAIERIIQNFVDLQINSELTVEEIYSYLATKEKAITPL
;
A
#
# COMPACT_ATOMS: atom_id res chain seq x y z
N MET A 1 -45.46 -26.74 -19.62
CA MET A 1 -44.75 -25.80 -18.72
C MET A 1 -45.47 -25.82 -17.38
N SER A 2 -44.78 -26.17 -16.31
CA SER A 2 -45.37 -26.31 -14.97
C SER A 2 -45.85 -24.95 -14.44
N PHE A 3 -47.02 -24.93 -13.79
CA PHE A 3 -47.66 -23.75 -13.17
C PHE A 3 -46.70 -22.99 -12.23
N SER A 4 -45.75 -23.72 -11.64
CA SER A 4 -44.65 -23.19 -10.81
C SER A 4 -43.76 -22.19 -11.55
N ASN A 5 -43.40 -22.46 -12.81
CA ASN A 5 -42.44 -21.61 -13.55
C ASN A 5 -43.02 -20.23 -13.88
N ILE A 6 -44.33 -20.12 -14.07
CA ILE A 6 -45.01 -18.85 -14.37
C ILE A 6 -45.11 -17.98 -13.11
N TYR A 7 -45.33 -18.62 -11.95
CA TYR A 7 -45.34 -17.92 -10.67
C TYR A 7 -43.95 -17.41 -10.28
N ILE A 8 -42.91 -18.22 -10.51
CA ILE A 8 -41.52 -17.83 -10.23
C ILE A 8 -41.07 -16.70 -11.18
N SER A 9 -41.45 -16.74 -12.46
CA SER A 9 -41.06 -15.68 -13.41
C SER A 9 -41.79 -14.35 -13.19
N LYS A 10 -42.93 -14.36 -12.48
CA LYS A 10 -43.72 -13.17 -12.13
C LYS A 10 -43.56 -12.75 -10.67
N ALA A 11 -42.75 -13.46 -9.90
CA ALA A 11 -42.44 -13.11 -8.52
C ALA A 11 -41.50 -11.90 -8.52
N GLU A 12 -42.07 -10.72 -8.28
CA GLU A 12 -41.31 -9.52 -7.99
C GLU A 12 -40.83 -9.58 -6.54
N ILE A 13 -39.53 -9.34 -6.31
CA ILE A 13 -38.97 -9.24 -4.96
C ILE A 13 -39.40 -7.90 -4.37
N ILE A 14 -40.56 -7.89 -3.70
CA ILE A 14 -41.15 -6.69 -3.08
C ILE A 14 -40.31 -6.21 -1.87
N ASN A 15 -39.60 -7.13 -1.22
CA ASN A 15 -38.66 -6.83 -0.14
C ASN A 15 -37.40 -7.69 -0.30
N SER A 16 -36.30 -7.07 -0.76
CA SER A 16 -34.99 -7.72 -0.88
C SER A 16 -34.21 -7.76 0.43
N LYS A 17 -34.73 -7.15 1.50
CA LYS A 17 -34.18 -7.33 2.84
C LYS A 17 -34.48 -8.76 3.28
N LEU A 18 -33.44 -9.58 3.45
CA LEU A 18 -33.57 -10.64 4.44
C LEU A 18 -34.02 -9.95 5.73
N TYR A 19 -35.20 -10.29 6.23
CA TYR A 19 -35.62 -9.98 7.60
C TYR A 19 -34.69 -10.75 8.54
N PHE A 20 -33.43 -10.33 8.62
CA PHE A 20 -32.65 -10.53 9.82
C PHE A 20 -33.37 -9.67 10.87
N GLU A 21 -33.83 -10.29 11.96
CA GLU A 21 -34.32 -9.61 13.18
C GLU A 21 -33.33 -8.55 13.73
N ALA A 22 -32.13 -8.45 13.15
CA ALA A 22 -31.12 -7.43 13.40
C ALA A 22 -31.41 -6.06 12.74
N GLY A 23 -32.63 -5.72 12.32
CA GLY A 23 -32.92 -4.46 11.63
C GLY A 23 -32.40 -3.20 12.35
N LEU A 24 -32.55 -3.14 13.68
CA LEU A 24 -31.99 -2.06 14.52
C LEU A 24 -30.46 -2.19 14.69
N LEU A 25 -29.95 -3.40 14.93
CA LEU A 25 -28.52 -3.66 15.12
C LEU A 25 -27.70 -3.37 13.85
N TYR A 26 -28.28 -3.61 12.68
CA TYR A 26 -27.68 -3.31 11.39
C TYR A 26 -27.57 -1.81 11.16
N ASP A 27 -28.62 -1.04 11.48
CA ASP A 27 -28.59 0.42 11.37
C ASP A 27 -27.54 1.03 12.34
N TYR A 28 -27.42 0.50 13.57
CA TYR A 28 -26.33 0.89 14.48
C TYR A 28 -24.95 0.49 13.99
N PHE A 29 -24.81 -0.70 13.39
CA PHE A 29 -23.55 -1.15 12.79
C PHE A 29 -23.12 -0.24 11.64
N VAL A 30 -24.06 0.13 10.76
CA VAL A 30 -23.82 1.08 9.66
C VAL A 30 -23.44 2.46 10.20
N ALA A 31 -24.18 2.98 11.19
CA ALA A 31 -23.88 4.26 11.82
C ALA A 31 -22.50 4.28 12.52
N GLY A 32 -22.18 3.23 13.26
CA GLY A 32 -20.86 3.03 13.86
C GLY A 32 -19.75 2.94 12.81
N GLY A 33 -20.03 2.27 11.68
CA GLY A 33 -19.16 2.25 10.50
C GLY A 33 -18.87 3.66 10.00
N VAL A 34 -19.91 4.47 9.73
CA VAL A 34 -19.78 5.85 9.25
C VAL A 34 -18.98 6.73 10.23
N ILE A 35 -19.25 6.63 11.53
CA ILE A 35 -18.52 7.40 12.56
C ILE A 35 -17.05 6.98 12.61
N SER A 36 -16.76 5.68 12.60
CA SER A 36 -15.38 5.16 12.60
C SER A 36 -14.59 5.65 11.38
N LEU A 37 -15.28 5.79 10.26
CA LEU A 37 -14.75 6.24 8.99
C LEU A 37 -14.44 7.74 9.01
N LEU A 38 -15.35 8.57 9.52
CA LEU A 38 -15.09 10.00 9.73
C LEU A 38 -13.92 10.24 10.69
N TYR A 39 -13.86 9.47 11.78
CA TYR A 39 -12.74 9.50 12.72
C TYR A 39 -11.41 9.10 12.05
N SER A 40 -11.43 8.08 11.19
CA SER A 40 -10.24 7.65 10.44
C SER A 40 -9.73 8.73 9.49
N ILE A 41 -10.62 9.41 8.78
CA ILE A 41 -10.25 10.55 7.91
C ILE A 41 -9.62 11.68 8.73
N PHE A 42 -10.21 12.01 9.88
CA PHE A 42 -9.68 13.03 10.79
C PHE A 42 -8.26 12.67 11.28
N VAL A 43 -8.08 11.44 11.78
CA VAL A 43 -6.77 10.94 12.25
C VAL A 43 -5.74 10.96 11.13
N LEU A 44 -6.11 10.59 9.89
CA LEU A 44 -5.23 10.66 8.74
C LEU A 44 -4.77 12.10 8.44
N PHE A 45 -5.68 13.07 8.43
CA PHE A 45 -5.34 14.47 8.18
C PHE A 45 -4.40 15.05 9.25
N VAL A 46 -4.70 14.79 10.52
CA VAL A 46 -3.86 15.24 11.65
C VAL A 46 -2.49 14.55 11.61
N GLY A 47 -2.47 13.24 11.34
CA GLY A 47 -1.26 12.44 11.24
C GLY A 47 -0.36 12.89 10.09
N PHE A 48 -0.93 13.22 8.93
CA PHE A 48 -0.18 13.59 7.73
C PHE A 48 0.60 14.90 7.92
N LYS A 49 0.02 15.86 8.64
CA LYS A 49 0.67 17.14 8.94
C LYS A 49 1.84 17.00 9.91
N ARG A 50 1.76 16.07 10.87
CA ARG A 50 2.79 15.88 11.91
C ARG A 50 3.94 14.97 11.49
N ARG A 51 3.68 13.96 10.66
CA ARG A 51 4.66 12.95 10.24
C ARG A 51 5.49 13.40 9.04
N LYS A 52 6.68 12.83 8.84
CA LYS A 52 7.60 13.07 7.72
C LYS A 52 8.17 11.74 7.19
N GLY A 53 8.68 11.72 5.97
CA GLY A 53 9.37 10.56 5.41
C GLY A 53 8.49 9.32 5.23
N LEU A 54 9.04 8.13 5.53
CA LEU A 54 8.36 6.82 5.40
C LEU A 54 7.06 6.72 6.19
N ASP A 55 6.97 7.47 7.28
CA ASP A 55 5.81 7.53 8.14
C ASP A 55 4.60 8.20 7.43
N ARG A 56 4.85 9.12 6.48
CA ARG A 56 3.78 9.61 5.59
C ARG A 56 3.39 8.59 4.53
N VAL A 57 4.34 7.81 4.03
CA VAL A 57 4.05 6.71 3.09
C VAL A 57 3.15 5.67 3.78
N ARG A 58 3.41 5.35 5.06
CA ARG A 58 2.54 4.51 5.89
C ARG A 58 1.10 5.03 5.97
N LEU A 59 0.93 6.33 6.18
CA LEU A 59 -0.40 6.94 6.19
C LEU A 59 -1.13 6.82 4.84
N VAL A 60 -0.41 6.88 3.72
CA VAL A 60 -1.00 6.69 2.38
C VAL A 60 -1.53 5.28 2.21
N TYR A 61 -0.79 4.26 2.67
CA TYR A 61 -1.29 2.87 2.64
C TYR A 61 -2.51 2.67 3.52
N ILE A 62 -2.52 3.28 4.72
CA ILE A 62 -3.68 3.24 5.62
C ILE A 62 -4.89 3.91 4.95
N ALA A 63 -4.71 5.10 4.38
CA ALA A 63 -5.73 5.82 3.65
C ALA A 63 -6.25 5.03 2.45
N MET A 64 -5.36 4.39 1.68
CA MET A 64 -5.74 3.60 0.52
C MET A 64 -6.56 2.37 0.90
N GLY A 65 -6.18 1.64 1.96
CA GLY A 65 -6.98 0.52 2.45
C GLY A 65 -8.37 0.96 2.95
N ILE A 66 -8.46 2.13 3.59
CA ILE A 66 -9.75 2.74 3.98
C ILE A 66 -10.58 3.10 2.73
N CYS A 67 -9.97 3.71 1.69
CA CYS A 67 -10.68 4.02 0.44
C CYS A 67 -11.18 2.77 -0.29
N VAL A 68 -10.38 1.70 -0.32
CA VAL A 68 -10.80 0.41 -0.89
C VAL A 68 -12.02 -0.11 -0.13
N TRP A 69 -11.95 -0.09 1.20
CA TRP A 69 -13.05 -0.51 2.06
C TRP A 69 -14.33 0.30 1.80
N PHE A 70 -14.22 1.63 1.72
CA PHE A 70 -15.32 2.51 1.34
C PHE A 70 -15.91 2.21 -0.03
N GLY A 71 -15.07 1.96 -1.04
CA GLY A 71 -15.52 1.64 -2.39
C GLY A 71 -16.37 0.37 -2.39
N PHE A 72 -15.94 -0.66 -1.68
CA PHE A 72 -16.69 -1.91 -1.57
C PHE A 72 -17.99 -1.74 -0.78
N ILE A 73 -18.01 -0.95 0.30
CA ILE A 73 -19.22 -0.63 1.06
C ILE A 73 -20.23 0.16 0.20
N ALA A 74 -19.77 1.14 -0.57
CA ALA A 74 -20.62 1.95 -1.43
C ALA A 74 -21.21 1.13 -2.59
N ILE A 75 -20.39 0.28 -3.23
CA ILE A 75 -20.86 -0.66 -4.25
C ILE A 75 -21.92 -1.61 -3.65
N PHE A 76 -21.67 -2.13 -2.45
CA PHE A 76 -22.60 -3.01 -1.76
C PHE A 76 -23.94 -2.32 -1.43
N MET A 77 -23.90 -1.18 -0.74
CA MET A 77 -25.12 -0.52 -0.26
C MET A 77 -25.93 0.16 -1.37
N PHE A 78 -25.28 0.62 -2.43
CA PHE A 78 -25.92 1.47 -3.44
C PHE A 78 -26.09 0.77 -4.79
N LEU A 79 -25.06 0.12 -5.31
CA LEU A 79 -25.07 -0.44 -6.66
C LEU A 79 -25.97 -1.69 -6.75
N PHE A 80 -25.89 -2.60 -5.78
CA PHE A 80 -26.75 -3.80 -5.78
C PHE A 80 -28.22 -3.47 -5.57
N LYS A 81 -28.50 -2.44 -4.76
CA LYS A 81 -29.86 -1.93 -4.56
C LYS A 81 -30.46 -1.36 -5.85
N ILE A 82 -29.67 -0.64 -6.66
CA ILE A 82 -30.11 -0.12 -7.97
C ILE A 82 -30.33 -1.25 -8.98
N LEU A 83 -29.47 -2.28 -8.96
CA LEU A 83 -29.53 -3.39 -9.90
C LEU A 83 -30.57 -4.47 -9.53
N GLY A 84 -31.29 -4.32 -8.40
CA GLY A 84 -32.27 -5.30 -7.92
C GLY A 84 -31.66 -6.67 -7.58
N LEU A 85 -30.33 -6.72 -7.39
CA LEU A 85 -29.61 -7.95 -7.08
C LEU A 85 -29.70 -8.24 -5.58
N PRO A 86 -29.85 -9.52 -5.18
CA PRO A 86 -29.86 -9.88 -3.77
C PRO A 86 -28.56 -9.44 -3.09
N GLU A 87 -28.67 -8.89 -1.88
CA GLU A 87 -27.58 -8.38 -1.03
C GLU A 87 -26.65 -9.53 -0.57
N TYR A 88 -25.95 -10.19 -1.51
CA TYR A 88 -25.08 -11.32 -1.19
C TYR A 88 -23.73 -10.85 -0.65
N ASN A 89 -23.42 -11.35 0.54
CA ASN A 89 -22.28 -10.99 1.38
C ASN A 89 -20.91 -11.51 0.89
N PHE A 90 -20.75 -11.91 -0.38
CA PHE A 90 -19.47 -12.43 -0.90
C PHE A 90 -18.45 -11.33 -1.21
N VAL A 91 -18.94 -10.13 -1.54
CA VAL A 91 -18.09 -9.00 -1.96
C VAL A 91 -17.44 -8.30 -0.76
N ALA A 92 -18.09 -8.27 0.39
CA ALA A 92 -17.55 -7.64 1.60
C ALA A 92 -16.28 -8.35 2.14
N PRO A 93 -16.21 -9.70 2.24
CA PRO A 93 -14.98 -10.41 2.57
C PRO A 93 -13.83 -10.16 1.56
N ILE A 94 -14.14 -10.00 0.27
CA ILE A 94 -13.14 -9.69 -0.77
C ILE A 94 -12.56 -8.29 -0.54
N GLY A 95 -13.43 -7.29 -0.33
CA GLY A 95 -13.00 -5.93 0.02
C GLY A 95 -12.18 -5.89 1.31
N CYS A 96 -12.54 -6.72 2.29
CA CYS A 96 -11.88 -6.77 3.60
C CYS A 96 -10.48 -7.34 3.47
N SER A 97 -10.35 -8.42 2.69
CA SER A 97 -9.08 -9.06 2.40
C SER A 97 -8.14 -8.13 1.65
N LEU A 98 -8.64 -7.37 0.66
CA LEU A 98 -7.85 -6.37 -0.08
C LEU A 98 -7.41 -5.20 0.81
N ALA A 99 -8.31 -4.66 1.64
CA ALA A 99 -7.97 -3.61 2.59
C ALA A 99 -6.90 -4.08 3.59
N THR A 100 -7.07 -5.29 4.14
CA THR A 100 -6.13 -5.91 5.08
C THR A 100 -4.77 -6.15 4.44
N ALA A 101 -4.72 -6.64 3.20
CA ALA A 101 -3.47 -6.80 2.46
C ALA A 101 -2.76 -5.46 2.25
N THR A 102 -3.52 -4.40 1.94
CA THR A 102 -2.99 -3.04 1.77
C THR A 102 -2.40 -2.50 3.07
N TRP A 103 -3.10 -2.68 4.19
CA TRP A 103 -2.61 -2.29 5.51
C TRP A 103 -1.40 -3.09 5.95
N SER A 104 -1.36 -4.40 5.67
CA SER A 104 -0.22 -5.26 5.96
C SER A 104 1.06 -4.77 5.26
N ILE A 105 0.96 -4.31 4.01
CA ILE A 105 2.08 -3.68 3.31
C ILE A 105 2.52 -2.39 4.02
N GLY A 106 1.58 -1.53 4.41
CA GLY A 106 1.86 -0.28 5.12
C GLY A 106 2.50 -0.46 6.50
N ILE A 107 2.19 -1.53 7.22
CA ILE A 107 2.68 -1.79 8.58
C ILE A 107 3.98 -2.61 8.55
N ILE A 108 4.01 -3.74 7.83
CA ILE A 108 5.11 -4.70 7.92
C ILE A 108 6.23 -4.35 6.94
N LYS A 109 5.91 -4.08 5.67
CA LYS A 109 6.94 -3.85 4.65
C LYS A 109 7.63 -2.50 4.81
N ILE A 110 6.94 -1.48 5.30
CA ILE A 110 7.57 -0.18 5.58
C ILE A 110 8.54 -0.26 6.76
N ASN A 111 8.25 -1.03 7.80
CA ASN A 111 9.20 -1.22 8.91
C ASN A 111 10.51 -1.87 8.44
N LEU A 112 10.44 -2.81 7.50
CA LEU A 112 11.62 -3.41 6.87
C LEU A 112 12.49 -2.39 6.11
N PHE A 113 11.88 -1.31 5.60
CA PHE A 113 12.57 -0.19 4.96
C PHE A 113 13.08 0.84 5.96
N GLU A 114 12.38 1.03 7.08
CA GLU A 114 12.77 1.93 8.18
C GLU A 114 14.02 1.44 8.92
N ILE A 115 14.19 0.12 9.05
CA ILE A 115 15.38 -0.52 9.66
C ILE A 115 16.65 -0.33 8.81
N SER A 116 16.51 0.06 7.54
CA SER A 116 17.65 0.25 6.65
C SER A 116 17.42 1.47 5.77
N GLU A 117 17.76 2.66 6.31
CA GLU A 117 17.71 3.94 5.59
C GLU A 117 18.35 3.85 4.18
N ASP A 118 19.37 3.01 4.02
CA ASP A 118 20.07 2.78 2.75
C ASP A 118 19.43 1.71 1.84
N ALA A 119 18.74 0.69 2.39
CA ALA A 119 18.26 -0.43 1.57
C ALA A 119 17.02 -0.08 0.73
N ILE A 120 16.35 1.04 1.02
CA ILE A 120 15.20 1.52 0.25
C ILE A 120 15.59 1.73 -1.21
N LEU A 121 16.73 2.39 -1.42
CA LEU A 121 17.23 2.73 -2.75
C LEU A 121 18.08 1.61 -3.36
N GLU A 122 18.66 0.74 -2.52
CA GLU A 122 19.47 -0.40 -2.94
C GLU A 122 18.62 -1.55 -3.50
N LYS A 123 17.44 -1.81 -2.93
CA LYS A 123 16.58 -2.95 -3.30
C LYS A 123 15.67 -2.63 -4.51
N ARG A 124 16.27 -2.26 -5.64
CA ARG A 124 15.56 -1.89 -6.89
C ARG A 124 14.63 -2.97 -7.45
N ASN A 125 14.92 -4.24 -7.22
CA ASN A 125 14.19 -5.35 -7.87
C ASN A 125 12.86 -5.72 -7.19
N SER A 126 12.48 -5.06 -6.10
CA SER A 126 11.18 -5.29 -5.47
C SER A 126 10.14 -4.27 -5.94
N ILE A 127 9.03 -4.75 -6.50
CA ILE A 127 7.85 -3.93 -6.88
C ILE A 127 7.37 -3.05 -5.72
N VAL A 128 7.47 -3.55 -4.49
CA VAL A 128 7.07 -2.80 -3.30
C VAL A 128 8.05 -1.67 -2.97
N ALA A 129 9.35 -1.90 -3.11
CA ALA A 129 10.36 -0.85 -2.91
C ALA A 129 10.16 0.30 -3.91
N HIS A 130 9.94 -0.04 -5.19
CA HIS A 130 9.68 0.95 -6.23
C HIS A 130 8.43 1.77 -5.95
N THR A 131 7.33 1.11 -5.58
CA THR A 131 6.08 1.77 -5.20
C THR A 131 6.26 2.71 -4.00
N ASN A 132 6.98 2.27 -2.96
CA ASN A 132 7.28 3.09 -1.79
C ASN A 132 8.08 4.34 -2.15
N ILE A 133 9.11 4.21 -3.00
CA ILE A 133 9.91 5.35 -3.48
C ILE A 133 9.03 6.34 -4.26
N LEU A 134 8.15 5.84 -5.15
CA LEU A 134 7.24 6.70 -5.92
C LEU A 134 6.28 7.48 -5.01
N ILE A 135 5.70 6.82 -4.00
CA ILE A 135 4.82 7.47 -3.03
C ILE A 135 5.62 8.50 -2.22
N LEU A 136 6.80 8.14 -1.71
CA LEU A 136 7.66 9.04 -0.95
C LEU A 136 8.02 10.30 -1.74
N ARG A 137 8.41 10.14 -3.01
CA ARG A 137 8.73 11.26 -3.91
C ARG A 137 7.57 12.24 -4.07
N LYS A 138 6.33 11.75 -4.10
CA LYS A 138 5.14 12.61 -4.20
C LYS A 138 4.74 13.25 -2.87
N VAL A 139 4.87 12.52 -1.78
CA VAL A 139 4.28 12.88 -0.47
C VAL A 139 5.25 13.67 0.41
N ASP A 140 6.55 13.45 0.24
CA ASP A 140 7.61 14.17 0.95
C ASP A 140 8.86 14.29 0.08
N SER A 141 8.79 15.19 -0.91
CA SER A 141 9.87 15.39 -1.89
C SER A 141 11.16 15.92 -1.27
N GLN A 142 11.06 16.68 -0.16
CA GLN A 142 12.23 17.18 0.56
C GLN A 142 12.96 16.04 1.27
N PHE A 143 12.23 15.18 1.98
CA PHE A 143 12.81 14.00 2.61
C PHE A 143 13.42 13.06 1.57
N TYR A 144 12.72 12.83 0.45
CA TYR A 144 13.23 12.03 -0.67
C TYR A 144 14.57 12.55 -1.20
N LYS A 145 14.70 13.86 -1.44
CA LYS A 145 15.98 14.45 -1.90
C LYS A 145 17.11 14.26 -0.90
N LYS A 146 16.81 14.43 0.40
CA LYS A 146 17.80 14.23 1.46
C LYS A 146 18.28 12.76 1.52
N ALA A 147 17.34 11.81 1.44
CA ALA A 147 17.64 10.38 1.40
C ALA A 147 18.47 10.02 0.15
N LEU A 148 18.17 10.60 -1.02
CA LEU A 148 18.93 10.38 -2.24
C LEU A 148 20.39 10.87 -2.13
N ILE A 149 20.61 12.03 -1.51
CA ILE A 149 21.96 12.56 -1.30
C ILE A 149 22.73 11.66 -0.33
N SER A 150 22.10 11.24 0.78
CA SER A 150 22.71 10.32 1.75
C SER A 150 23.10 9.00 1.09
N TYR A 151 22.19 8.42 0.31
CA TYR A 151 22.46 7.18 -0.43
C TYR A 151 23.63 7.33 -1.40
N ARG A 152 23.70 8.43 -2.17
CA ARG A 152 24.82 8.70 -3.08
C ARG A 152 26.14 8.81 -2.31
N LYS A 153 26.14 9.49 -1.16
CA LYS A 153 27.32 9.61 -0.30
C LYS A 153 27.77 8.23 0.21
N ASN A 154 26.85 7.43 0.75
CA ASN A 154 27.14 6.11 1.29
C ASN A 154 27.60 5.14 0.20
N ALA A 155 27.02 5.23 -1.01
CA ALA A 155 27.48 4.47 -2.17
C ALA A 155 28.93 4.83 -2.51
N ILE A 156 29.26 6.12 -2.64
CA ILE A 156 30.64 6.56 -2.91
C ILE A 156 31.60 6.09 -1.81
N GLU A 157 31.22 6.21 -0.55
CA GLU A 157 32.02 5.74 0.59
C GLU A 157 32.30 4.24 0.50
N ARG A 158 31.29 3.43 0.15
CA ARG A 158 31.45 2.00 -0.07
C ARG A 158 32.38 1.68 -1.25
N ILE A 159 32.27 2.43 -2.34
CA ILE A 159 33.16 2.29 -3.51
C ILE A 159 34.60 2.56 -3.10
N ILE A 160 34.84 3.65 -2.35
CA ILE A 160 36.18 4.01 -1.85
C ILE A 160 36.71 2.94 -0.90
N GLN A 161 35.90 2.46 0.04
CA GLN A 161 36.30 1.38 0.95
C GLN A 161 36.67 0.11 0.20
N ASN A 162 35.85 -0.32 -0.78
CA ASN A 162 36.15 -1.48 -1.61
C ASN A 162 37.42 -1.29 -2.44
N PHE A 163 37.65 -0.09 -2.97
CA PHE A 163 38.85 0.24 -3.72
C PHE A 163 40.10 0.14 -2.83
N VAL A 164 40.06 0.73 -1.63
CA VAL A 164 41.16 0.70 -0.67
C VAL A 164 41.43 -0.72 -0.18
N ASP A 165 40.38 -1.49 0.10
CA ASP A 165 40.50 -2.90 0.50
C ASP A 165 41.19 -3.74 -0.59
N LEU A 166 40.76 -3.60 -1.85
CA LEU A 166 41.40 -4.28 -2.98
C LEU A 166 42.85 -3.82 -3.18
N GLN A 167 43.13 -2.53 -2.99
CA GLN A 167 44.50 -2.01 -3.12
C GLN A 167 45.46 -2.54 -2.05
N ILE A 168 44.97 -2.78 -0.83
CA ILE A 168 45.79 -3.29 0.29
C ILE A 168 45.92 -4.82 0.25
N ASN A 169 44.83 -5.51 -0.11
CA ASN A 169 44.71 -6.97 0.06
C ASN A 169 44.81 -7.77 -1.25
N SER A 170 45.05 -7.13 -2.40
CA SER A 170 45.22 -7.82 -3.68
C SER A 170 46.46 -7.34 -4.44
N GLU A 171 46.98 -8.20 -5.32
CA GLU A 171 48.08 -7.87 -6.25
C GLU A 171 47.58 -7.13 -7.50
N LEU A 172 46.32 -6.72 -7.54
CA LEU A 172 45.71 -6.07 -8.70
C LEU A 172 46.30 -4.68 -8.91
N THR A 173 46.58 -4.36 -10.17
CA THR A 173 46.91 -3.00 -10.57
C THR A 173 45.70 -2.08 -10.44
N VAL A 174 45.94 -0.76 -10.33
CA VAL A 174 44.88 0.25 -10.21
C VAL A 174 43.86 0.11 -11.35
N GLU A 175 44.32 -0.15 -12.58
CA GLU A 175 43.47 -0.31 -13.76
C GLU A 175 42.58 -1.56 -13.66
N GLU A 176 43.10 -2.66 -13.13
CA GLU A 176 42.33 -3.89 -12.92
C GLU A 176 41.27 -3.73 -11.83
N ILE A 177 41.59 -3.05 -10.72
CA ILE A 177 40.64 -2.71 -9.65
C ILE A 177 39.51 -1.83 -10.20
N TYR A 178 39.84 -0.81 -10.99
CA TYR A 178 38.84 0.03 -11.65
C TYR A 178 37.95 -0.79 -12.60
N SER A 179 38.53 -1.69 -13.39
CA SER A 179 37.75 -2.55 -14.29
C SER A 179 36.81 -3.47 -13.52
N TYR A 180 37.25 -4.01 -12.38
CA TYR A 180 36.50 -4.91 -11.52
C TYR A 180 35.34 -4.19 -10.83
N LEU A 181 35.61 -3.02 -10.24
CA LEU A 181 34.56 -2.18 -9.66
C LEU A 181 33.60 -1.70 -10.74
N ALA A 182 34.07 -1.27 -11.91
CA ALA A 182 33.20 -0.83 -13.00
C ALA A 182 32.32 -1.97 -13.57
N THR A 183 32.78 -3.23 -13.57
CA THR A 183 31.95 -4.37 -13.99
C THR A 183 30.98 -4.83 -12.92
N LYS A 184 31.40 -4.86 -11.65
CA LYS A 184 30.57 -5.28 -10.52
C LYS A 184 29.55 -4.20 -10.10
N GLU A 185 29.92 -2.93 -10.24
CA GLU A 185 29.12 -1.76 -9.84
C GLU A 185 28.48 -1.01 -11.01
N LYS A 186 28.54 -1.54 -12.25
CA LYS A 186 27.65 -1.09 -13.35
C LYS A 186 26.15 -1.19 -13.00
N ALA A 187 25.80 -1.77 -11.86
CA ALA A 187 24.47 -1.73 -11.23
C ALA A 187 24.18 -0.44 -10.40
N ILE A 188 25.18 0.41 -10.13
CA ILE A 188 25.11 1.56 -9.20
C ILE A 188 25.22 2.90 -9.94
N THR A 189 25.33 2.92 -11.28
CA THR A 189 25.27 4.18 -12.03
C THR A 189 23.91 4.87 -11.85
N PRO A 190 23.88 6.13 -11.37
CA PRO A 190 22.65 6.86 -11.15
C PRO A 190 22.09 7.39 -12.48
N LEU A 191 20.76 7.39 -12.59
CA LEU A 191 19.99 8.27 -13.49
C LEU A 191 20.28 9.75 -13.17
#